data_AF-A0AAE0C8G7-F1
#
_entry.id   AF-A0AAE0C8G7-F1
#
_cell.length_a   1.000
_cell.length_b   1.000
_cell.length_c   1.000
_cell.angle_alpha   90.00
_cell.angle_beta   90.00
_cell.angle_gamma   90.00
#
_symmetry.space_group_name_H-M   'P 1'
#
loop_
_entity.id
_entity.type
_entity.pdbx_description
1 polymer ?
#
loop_
_entity_poly.entity_id
_entity_poly.type
_entity_poly.pdbx_seq_one_letter_code
_entity_poly.pdbx_strand_id
1 'polypeptide(L)'
;MGQVAAKNAVLMVFTDSPVSLYAFRRTSVTAERAERRNERGALADVVVVEGVRSTIPKYVNQRDQGRAAYTDFSTQGLRAKREELEAEIAQVKSAYQRVKAGGGQGELLGDKGPQHVLKFADFLDDAEDLRAVFDERFADPRETHNERFIWDYWHVPGQYTLIRSPAQLYFPEEQYQKLEDALLTFGQEVLGCRSLTQIWLSYYVDGCKQELHADVPHGPWAFVLSLTNWDSRQFEGGETMILQSHVLDFWRTFDAEQGLEVNDLVQFIPPEFNQMVVFDPRFPHGVRRVEGTRDPLQARLVLHGWFTEPAPFFTGGLDAESAAASLDDVLDRTYDELDKKAGAALGTLTARMDISGSTGEVTAVQLLTDTLLAHPSESDAEQVRAEILDCIFSELSKARFPVVEEDSYITIPFTFQ
;
A
#
# COMPACT_ATOMS: atom_id res chain seq x y z
N MET A 1 -27.47 14.17 -38.29
CA MET A 1 -27.67 14.91 -37.03
C MET A 1 -26.96 14.13 -35.95
N GLY A 2 -25.81 14.65 -35.51
CA GLY A 2 -24.83 13.93 -34.70
C GLY A 2 -25.25 13.77 -33.25
N GLN A 3 -24.96 12.59 -32.68
CA GLN A 3 -24.91 12.38 -31.24
C GLN A 3 -23.53 12.79 -30.75
N VAL A 4 -23.50 13.80 -29.89
CA VAL A 4 -22.30 14.22 -29.16
C VAL A 4 -22.13 13.23 -28.00
N ALA A 5 -21.08 12.41 -28.08
CA ALA A 5 -20.60 11.63 -26.94
C ALA A 5 -19.90 12.59 -25.97
N ALA A 6 -20.49 12.78 -24.79
CA ALA A 6 -19.85 13.51 -23.70
C ALA A 6 -18.66 12.67 -23.18
N LYS A 7 -17.44 13.13 -23.49
CA LYS A 7 -16.22 12.66 -22.80
C LYS A 7 -16.23 13.28 -21.41
N ASN A 8 -16.33 12.45 -20.38
CA ASN A 8 -16.11 12.87 -19.00
C ASN A 8 -14.60 12.88 -18.75
N ALA A 9 -13.98 14.05 -18.83
CA ALA A 9 -12.67 14.30 -18.24
C ALA A 9 -12.90 14.70 -16.77
N VAL A 10 -12.36 13.91 -15.84
CA VAL A 10 -12.31 14.29 -14.41
C VAL A 10 -11.00 15.02 -14.20
N LEU A 11 -11.07 16.34 -14.16
CA LEU A 11 -9.99 17.20 -13.70
C LEU A 11 -10.03 17.22 -12.17
N MET A 12 -9.13 16.50 -11.50
CA MET A 12 -8.94 16.65 -10.05
C MET A 12 -8.08 17.89 -9.80
N VAL A 13 -8.69 18.91 -9.19
CA VAL A 13 -7.99 20.06 -8.64
C VAL A 13 -7.74 19.77 -7.17
N PHE A 14 -6.47 19.68 -6.78
CA PHE A 14 -6.07 19.53 -5.38
C PHE A 14 -6.31 20.85 -4.62
N THR A 15 -7.03 20.78 -3.51
CA THR A 15 -7.12 21.88 -2.54
C THR A 15 -6.74 21.34 -1.17
N ASP A 16 -5.81 22.02 -0.50
CA ASP A 16 -5.32 21.68 0.83
C ASP A 16 -6.40 21.86 1.91
N SER A 17 -7.12 20.79 2.25
CA SER A 17 -7.68 20.57 3.60
C SER A 17 -8.33 19.19 3.73
N PRO A 18 -8.17 18.50 4.88
CA PRO A 18 -8.74 17.19 5.10
C PRO A 18 -10.21 17.34 5.53
N VAL A 19 -11.15 17.08 4.62
CA VAL A 19 -12.53 16.81 4.99
C VAL A 19 -12.98 15.53 4.30
N SER A 20 -13.23 14.51 5.11
CA SER A 20 -13.70 13.18 4.73
C SER A 20 -14.92 13.25 3.79
N LEU A 21 -14.78 12.69 2.59
CA LEU A 21 -15.88 12.60 1.62
C LEU A 21 -16.65 11.28 1.81
N TYR A 22 -17.82 11.34 2.43
CA TYR A 22 -18.80 10.25 2.36
C TYR A 22 -19.61 10.41 1.06
N ALA A 23 -19.49 9.46 0.14
CA ALA A 23 -20.27 9.43 -1.09
C ALA A 23 -21.71 8.95 -0.81
N PHE A 24 -22.69 9.84 -0.86
CA PHE A 24 -24.11 9.47 -0.93
C PHE A 24 -24.58 9.42 -2.39
N ARG A 25 -25.04 8.25 -2.84
CA ARG A 25 -25.78 8.07 -4.10
C ARG A 25 -27.08 8.89 -4.07
N ARG A 26 -27.24 9.81 -5.00
CA ARG A 26 -28.52 10.49 -5.27
C ARG A 26 -29.47 9.55 -6.02
N THR A 27 -30.52 9.10 -5.36
CA THR A 27 -31.75 8.63 -6.02
C THR A 27 -32.63 9.83 -6.33
N SER A 28 -33.08 9.92 -7.59
CA SER A 28 -33.96 10.95 -8.12
C SER A 28 -35.33 10.93 -7.44
N VAL A 29 -35.80 12.05 -6.91
CA VAL A 29 -37.21 12.26 -6.56
C VAL A 29 -37.71 13.55 -7.19
N THR A 30 -38.72 13.41 -8.04
CA THR A 30 -39.53 14.46 -8.66
C THR A 30 -40.28 15.28 -7.61
N ALA A 31 -40.16 16.61 -7.65
CA ALA A 31 -40.83 17.53 -6.74
C ALA A 31 -42.27 17.80 -7.19
N GLU A 32 -43.26 17.47 -6.34
CA GLU A 32 -44.62 17.97 -6.45
C GLU A 32 -44.84 19.02 -5.34
N ARG A 33 -45.29 20.21 -5.74
CA ARG A 33 -45.26 21.45 -4.95
C ARG A 33 -46.63 21.63 -4.27
N ALA A 34 -46.68 21.61 -2.94
CA ALA A 34 -47.87 21.99 -2.17
C ALA A 34 -47.58 23.26 -1.35
N GLU A 35 -48.20 24.37 -1.76
CA GLU A 35 -48.15 25.67 -1.09
C GLU A 35 -48.97 25.66 0.22
N ARG A 36 -48.34 26.05 1.33
CA ARG A 36 -49.06 26.65 2.47
C ARG A 36 -48.32 27.88 2.96
N ARG A 37 -48.94 29.04 2.72
CA ARG A 37 -48.61 30.33 3.34
C ARG A 37 -48.87 30.24 4.85
N ASN A 38 -47.96 30.79 5.64
CA ASN A 38 -48.29 31.28 6.97
C ASN A 38 -47.75 32.70 7.19
N GLU A 39 -48.48 33.44 7.99
CA GLU A 39 -48.41 34.89 8.18
C GLU A 39 -47.17 35.31 8.97
N ARG A 40 -46.06 35.52 8.27
CA ARG A 40 -44.94 36.43 8.58
C ARG A 40 -43.90 36.22 7.47
N GLY A 41 -43.82 37.18 6.55
CA GLY A 41 -42.92 37.10 5.40
C GLY A 41 -41.46 37.03 5.82
N ALA A 42 -40.89 35.82 5.79
CA ALA A 42 -39.46 35.55 5.67
C ALA A 42 -39.29 34.12 5.14
N LEU A 43 -38.60 33.97 4.00
CA LEU A 43 -38.11 32.67 3.52
C LEU A 43 -36.93 32.27 4.40
N ALA A 44 -37.06 31.17 5.14
CA ALA A 44 -35.93 30.48 5.76
C ALA A 44 -36.07 28.99 5.43
N ASP A 45 -35.07 28.44 4.77
CA ASP A 45 -34.93 27.01 4.56
C ASP A 45 -34.69 26.36 5.93
N VAL A 46 -35.72 25.69 6.45
CA VAL A 46 -35.61 24.85 7.65
C VAL A 46 -35.76 23.40 7.21
N VAL A 47 -34.64 22.68 7.14
CA VAL A 47 -34.65 21.23 7.12
C VAL A 47 -34.85 20.77 8.57
N VAL A 48 -36.06 20.29 8.86
CA VAL A 48 -36.36 19.60 10.12
C VAL A 48 -35.87 18.16 9.96
N VAL A 49 -34.86 17.76 10.74
CA VAL A 49 -34.54 16.35 10.98
C VAL A 49 -34.94 16.04 12.42
N GLU A 50 -36.07 15.35 12.60
CA GLU A 50 -36.46 14.77 13.88
C GLU A 50 -35.60 13.53 14.18
N GLY A 51 -34.91 13.56 15.33
CA GLY A 51 -34.96 12.47 16.30
C GLY A 51 -34.05 11.26 16.12
N VAL A 52 -32.78 11.38 16.56
CA VAL A 52 -32.12 10.33 17.35
C VAL A 52 -31.39 10.99 18.52
N ARG A 53 -31.85 10.69 19.74
CA ARG A 53 -31.20 11.10 21.00
C ARG A 53 -29.91 10.28 21.16
N SER A 54 -28.74 10.94 21.16
CA SER A 54 -27.54 10.38 21.79
C SER A 54 -27.21 11.17 23.06
N THR A 55 -27.05 10.45 24.15
CA THR A 55 -26.60 10.95 25.45
C THR A 55 -25.09 11.16 25.41
N ILE A 56 -24.65 12.41 25.28
CA ILE A 56 -23.26 12.82 25.48
C ILE A 56 -23.09 13.22 26.96
N PRO A 57 -22.19 12.59 27.73
CA PRO A 57 -21.84 13.08 29.07
C PRO A 57 -21.12 14.43 28.95
N LYS A 58 -21.55 15.39 29.78
CA LYS A 58 -20.92 16.71 29.92
C LYS A 58 -19.47 16.53 30.40
N TYR A 59 -18.50 16.88 29.57
CA TYR A 59 -17.12 17.06 30.00
C TYR A 59 -17.05 18.23 30.99
N VAL A 60 -16.61 17.91 32.20
CA VAL A 60 -16.29 18.88 33.25
C VAL A 60 -14.98 19.56 32.87
N ASN A 61 -14.99 20.88 33.00
CA ASN A 61 -13.91 21.80 32.69
C ASN A 61 -12.77 21.60 33.71
N GLN A 62 -11.78 20.74 33.41
CA GLN A 62 -10.52 20.66 34.17
C GLN A 62 -9.51 21.67 33.63
N ARG A 63 -9.78 22.96 33.84
CA ARG A 63 -8.75 24.01 33.89
C ARG A 63 -8.50 24.28 35.36
N ASP A 64 -7.59 23.53 35.99
CA ASP A 64 -6.85 23.94 37.22
C ASP A 64 -5.93 22.84 37.82
N GLN A 65 -5.51 21.82 37.06
CA GLN A 65 -4.45 20.89 37.49
C GLN A 65 -3.45 20.66 36.37
N GLY A 66 -2.52 21.60 36.21
CA GLY A 66 -1.48 21.55 35.18
C GLY A 66 -0.46 22.67 35.32
N ARG A 67 -0.05 22.98 36.56
CA ARG A 67 1.04 23.93 36.86
C ARG A 67 2.09 23.24 37.72
N ALA A 68 2.64 22.13 37.22
CA ALA A 68 3.83 21.47 37.78
C ALA A 68 4.43 20.47 36.77
N ALA A 69 4.80 20.93 35.58
CA ALA A 69 5.70 20.21 34.68
C ALA A 69 6.22 21.17 33.59
N TYR A 70 6.96 22.20 34.02
CA TYR A 70 7.85 22.88 33.08
C TYR A 70 9.18 22.14 33.13
N THR A 71 9.44 21.44 32.03
CA THR A 71 10.66 20.70 31.73
C THR A 71 11.88 21.60 31.82
N ASP A 72 12.91 21.06 32.45
CA ASP A 72 14.24 21.65 32.57
C ASP A 72 14.89 21.72 31.18
N PHE A 73 14.91 22.90 30.56
CA PHE A 73 15.70 23.20 29.36
C PHE A 73 17.18 23.37 29.71
N SER A 74 17.75 22.38 30.41
CA SER A 74 19.19 22.34 30.59
C SER A 74 19.84 21.99 29.25
N THR A 75 21.00 22.57 28.97
CA THR A 75 21.86 22.19 27.84
C THR A 75 22.16 20.69 27.80
N GLN A 76 21.98 19.99 28.92
CA GLN A 76 22.14 18.56 29.04
C GLN A 76 20.92 17.79 28.52
N GLY A 77 19.69 18.27 28.77
CA GLY A 77 18.47 17.69 28.21
C GLY A 77 18.37 17.83 26.68
N LEU A 78 18.80 18.97 26.14
CA LEU A 78 18.87 19.18 24.69
C LEU A 78 19.98 18.34 24.03
N ARG A 79 21.09 18.08 24.72
CA ARG A 79 22.14 17.16 24.25
C ARG A 79 21.65 15.72 24.24
N ALA A 80 20.98 15.27 25.30
CA ALA A 80 20.40 13.93 25.35
C ALA A 80 19.36 13.71 24.24
N LYS A 81 18.49 14.70 24.00
CA LYS A 81 17.50 14.64 22.91
C LYS A 81 18.15 14.62 21.52
N ARG A 82 19.27 15.33 21.36
CA ARG A 82 20.05 15.34 20.12
C ARG A 82 20.78 14.02 19.90
N GLU A 83 21.38 13.44 20.94
CA GLU A 83 22.02 12.12 20.88
C GLU A 83 20.99 11.02 20.57
N GLU A 84 19.79 11.11 21.14
CA GLU A 84 18.65 10.23 20.82
C GLU A 84 18.24 10.35 19.34
N LEU A 85 18.06 11.58 18.83
CA LEU A 85 17.75 11.82 17.41
C LEU A 85 18.87 11.38 16.46
N GLU A 86 20.14 11.62 16.84
CA GLU A 86 21.29 11.21 16.02
C GLU A 86 21.41 9.68 15.98
N ALA A 87 21.06 8.98 17.06
CA ALA A 87 20.98 7.51 17.10
C ALA A 87 19.83 6.99 16.23
N GLU A 88 18.66 7.63 16.29
CA GLU A 88 17.48 7.29 15.47
C GLU A 88 17.76 7.51 13.98
N ILE A 89 18.38 8.65 13.61
CA ILE A 89 18.83 8.93 12.24
C ILE A 89 19.90 7.91 11.79
N ALA A 90 20.82 7.53 12.67
CA ALA A 90 21.83 6.51 12.34
C ALA A 90 21.18 5.13 12.13
N GLN A 91 20.16 4.78 12.92
CA GLN A 91 19.40 3.55 12.77
C GLN A 91 18.62 3.54 11.45
N VAL A 92 17.93 4.63 11.10
CA VAL A 92 17.24 4.79 9.81
C VAL A 92 18.22 4.73 8.64
N LYS A 93 19.37 5.42 8.73
CA LYS A 93 20.43 5.32 7.70
C LYS A 93 20.98 3.91 7.58
N SER A 94 21.13 3.18 8.68
CA SER A 94 21.57 1.78 8.65
C SER A 94 20.52 0.85 8.07
N ALA A 95 19.23 1.07 8.35
CA ALA A 95 18.11 0.36 7.73
C ALA A 95 18.08 0.61 6.22
N TYR A 96 18.21 1.87 5.78
CA TYR A 96 18.34 2.23 4.36
C TYR A 96 19.55 1.56 3.69
N GLN A 97 20.72 1.56 4.35
CA GLN A 97 21.91 0.87 3.81
C GLN A 97 21.75 -0.65 3.84
N ARG A 98 20.97 -1.23 4.76
CA ARG A 98 20.63 -2.67 4.76
C ARG A 98 19.59 -3.02 3.71
N VAL A 99 18.64 -2.14 3.39
CA VAL A 99 17.77 -2.30 2.22
C VAL A 99 18.61 -2.23 0.93
N LYS A 100 19.60 -1.33 0.89
CA LYS A 100 20.54 -1.19 -0.23
C LYS A 100 21.56 -2.33 -0.35
N ALA A 101 22.03 -2.90 0.76
CA ALA A 101 23.10 -3.91 0.81
C ALA A 101 22.61 -5.35 1.04
N GLY A 102 21.45 -5.50 1.68
CA GLY A 102 20.72 -6.73 1.96
C GLY A 102 19.56 -6.99 0.99
N GLY A 103 19.33 -6.10 0.03
CA GLY A 103 18.66 -6.44 -1.22
C GLY A 103 19.48 -7.51 -1.93
N GLY A 104 19.18 -8.78 -1.65
CA GLY A 104 19.75 -9.91 -2.35
C GLY A 104 19.63 -9.66 -3.84
N GLN A 105 20.77 -9.42 -4.50
CA GLN A 105 20.90 -9.15 -5.94
C GLN A 105 19.58 -8.69 -6.59
N GLY A 106 19.15 -7.47 -6.25
CA GLY A 106 18.21 -6.75 -7.10
C GLY A 106 18.91 -6.45 -8.41
N GLU A 107 18.97 -7.45 -9.31
CA GLU A 107 19.27 -7.21 -10.72
C GLU A 107 18.36 -6.07 -11.16
N LEU A 108 18.98 -4.94 -11.50
CA LEU A 108 18.36 -3.79 -12.15
C LEU A 108 17.37 -4.32 -13.19
N LEU A 109 16.07 -4.02 -13.01
CA LEU A 109 14.95 -4.65 -13.72
C LEU A 109 14.90 -4.37 -15.23
N GLY A 110 15.89 -3.68 -15.80
CA GLY A 110 15.90 -3.23 -17.20
C GLY A 110 15.62 -4.34 -18.21
N ASP A 111 16.00 -5.59 -17.90
CA ASP A 111 15.81 -6.75 -18.79
C ASP A 111 14.73 -7.74 -18.30
N LYS A 112 14.13 -7.53 -17.11
CA LYS A 112 13.08 -8.41 -16.60
C LYS A 112 11.74 -7.90 -17.10
N GLY A 113 10.91 -8.80 -17.64
CA GLY A 113 9.53 -8.50 -18.00
C GLY A 113 8.70 -8.07 -16.77
N PRO A 114 7.40 -7.81 -16.95
CA PRO A 114 6.50 -7.41 -15.87
C PRO A 114 6.59 -8.34 -14.64
N GLN A 115 6.68 -7.74 -13.46
CA GLN A 115 6.79 -8.41 -12.17
C GLN A 115 5.54 -8.17 -11.34
N HIS A 116 4.64 -9.16 -11.35
CA HIS A 116 3.39 -9.10 -10.59
C HIS A 116 3.54 -9.58 -9.14
N VAL A 117 4.71 -10.12 -8.79
CA VAL A 117 5.04 -10.63 -7.45
C VAL A 117 6.50 -10.31 -7.14
N LEU A 118 6.72 -9.64 -6.02
CA LEU A 118 8.01 -9.31 -5.44
C LEU A 118 8.12 -9.99 -4.08
N LYS A 119 9.31 -10.51 -3.75
CA LYS A 119 9.56 -11.22 -2.49
C LYS A 119 10.81 -10.65 -1.83
N PHE A 120 10.70 -10.31 -0.56
CA PHE A 120 11.77 -9.77 0.25
C PHE A 120 11.89 -10.64 1.49
N ALA A 121 13.02 -11.35 1.62
CA ALA A 121 13.36 -12.06 2.84
C ALA A 121 13.89 -11.06 3.89
N ASP A 122 13.80 -11.44 5.16
CA ASP A 122 14.33 -10.67 6.28
C ASP A 122 13.90 -9.19 6.28
N PHE A 123 12.61 -8.94 6.00
CA PHE A 123 12.11 -7.59 5.73
C PHE A 123 12.19 -6.65 6.94
N LEU A 124 11.79 -7.12 8.13
CA LEU A 124 11.83 -6.33 9.36
C LEU A 124 13.01 -6.73 10.25
N ASP A 125 13.70 -5.74 10.81
CA ASP A 125 14.69 -5.97 11.86
C ASP A 125 14.06 -6.57 13.14
N ASP A 126 12.84 -6.14 13.48
CA ASP A 126 12.14 -6.49 14.74
C ASP A 126 11.06 -7.59 14.55
N ALA A 127 11.17 -8.43 13.52
CA ALA A 127 10.18 -9.48 13.24
C ALA A 127 10.02 -10.49 14.38
N GLU A 128 11.13 -10.82 15.05
CA GLU A 128 11.13 -11.72 16.21
C GLU A 128 10.35 -11.12 17.38
N ASP A 129 10.46 -9.82 17.63
CA ASP A 129 9.74 -9.14 18.71
C ASP A 129 8.23 -9.12 18.45
N LEU A 130 7.81 -8.83 17.21
CA LEU A 130 6.40 -8.92 16.82
C LEU A 130 5.86 -10.35 17.00
N ARG A 131 6.65 -11.35 16.59
CA ARG A 131 6.29 -12.75 16.79
C ARG A 131 6.19 -13.11 18.27
N ALA A 132 7.13 -12.65 19.09
CA ALA A 132 7.15 -12.90 20.53
C ALA A 132 5.90 -12.35 21.24
N VAL A 133 5.40 -11.17 20.83
CA VAL A 133 4.13 -10.64 21.36
C VAL A 133 2.96 -11.55 21.06
N PHE A 134 2.92 -12.14 19.86
CA PHE A 134 1.89 -13.12 19.53
C PHE A 134 2.02 -14.37 20.41
N ASP A 135 3.24 -14.92 20.52
CA ASP A 135 3.49 -16.14 21.29
C ASP A 135 3.19 -15.96 22.78
N GLU A 136 3.66 -14.87 23.40
CA GLU A 136 3.42 -14.57 24.82
C GLU A 136 1.92 -14.53 25.13
N ARG A 137 1.15 -13.81 24.30
CA ARG A 137 -0.28 -13.63 24.52
C ARG A 137 -1.10 -14.89 24.31
N PHE A 138 -0.62 -15.84 23.51
CA PHE A 138 -1.26 -17.14 23.33
C PHE A 138 -0.67 -18.26 24.21
N ALA A 139 0.39 -17.99 24.98
CA ALA A 139 1.13 -18.97 25.76
C ALA A 139 0.28 -19.73 26.79
N ASP A 140 -0.52 -19.03 27.61
CA ASP A 140 -1.49 -19.66 28.52
C ASP A 140 -2.93 -19.49 28.00
N PRO A 141 -3.59 -20.54 27.47
CA PRO A 141 -4.96 -20.44 26.97
C PRO A 141 -6.01 -20.12 28.06
N ARG A 142 -5.65 -20.16 29.35
CA ARG A 142 -6.55 -19.88 30.47
C ARG A 142 -6.45 -18.45 30.98
N GLU A 143 -5.43 -17.71 30.57
CA GLU A 143 -5.28 -16.31 30.95
C GLU A 143 -6.27 -15.43 30.19
N THR A 144 -6.80 -14.40 30.86
CA THR A 144 -7.77 -13.47 30.28
C THR A 144 -7.21 -12.06 30.29
N HIS A 145 -7.06 -11.48 29.10
CA HIS A 145 -6.67 -10.08 28.89
C HIS A 145 -7.36 -9.56 27.61
N ASN A 146 -7.41 -8.25 27.43
CA ASN A 146 -8.26 -7.61 26.43
C ASN A 146 -7.93 -8.07 24.99
N GLU A 147 -6.65 -8.31 24.72
CA GLU A 147 -6.11 -8.65 23.41
C GLU A 147 -6.53 -10.05 22.94
N ARG A 148 -7.13 -10.87 23.81
CA ARG A 148 -7.78 -12.14 23.41
C ARG A 148 -9.15 -11.94 22.78
N PHE A 149 -9.78 -10.80 23.04
CA PHE A 149 -11.16 -10.53 22.64
C PHE A 149 -11.28 -9.60 21.44
N ILE A 150 -10.16 -9.20 20.83
CA ILE A 150 -10.11 -8.34 19.64
C ILE A 150 -9.99 -9.12 18.32
N TRP A 151 -10.12 -10.44 18.38
CA TRP A 151 -10.05 -11.32 17.22
C TRP A 151 -11.44 -11.57 16.63
N ASP A 152 -11.57 -11.31 15.33
CA ASP A 152 -12.76 -11.55 14.52
C ASP A 152 -12.61 -12.89 13.79
N TYR A 153 -13.49 -13.84 14.09
CA TYR A 153 -13.62 -15.06 13.29
C TYR A 153 -14.41 -14.71 12.02
N TRP A 154 -13.68 -14.51 10.93
CA TRP A 154 -14.27 -14.06 9.69
C TRP A 154 -14.49 -15.22 8.73
N HIS A 155 -15.75 -15.65 8.64
CA HIS A 155 -16.17 -16.72 7.77
C HIS A 155 -17.24 -16.25 6.79
N VAL A 156 -16.92 -16.37 5.50
CA VAL A 156 -17.87 -16.20 4.41
C VAL A 156 -17.89 -17.48 3.58
N PRO A 157 -19.00 -18.24 3.58
CA PRO A 157 -19.11 -19.50 2.85
C PRO A 157 -18.71 -19.35 1.37
N GLY A 158 -17.79 -20.21 0.91
CA GLY A 158 -17.31 -20.20 -0.47
C GLY A 158 -16.34 -19.06 -0.80
N GLN A 159 -15.88 -18.27 0.18
CA GLN A 159 -14.90 -17.21 -0.04
C GLN A 159 -13.71 -17.33 0.91
N TYR A 160 -13.92 -17.25 2.22
CA TYR A 160 -12.80 -17.30 3.16
C TYR A 160 -13.22 -17.71 4.57
N THR A 161 -12.24 -18.24 5.29
CA THR A 161 -12.29 -18.53 6.72
C THR A 161 -10.93 -18.17 7.30
N LEU A 162 -10.88 -17.20 8.20
CA LEU A 162 -9.68 -16.82 8.93
C LEU A 162 -10.03 -16.15 10.26
N ILE A 163 -9.03 -16.00 11.12
CA ILE A 163 -9.13 -15.17 12.32
C ILE A 163 -8.26 -13.94 12.11
N ARG A 164 -8.79 -12.75 12.38
CA ARG A 164 -8.08 -11.49 12.14
C ARG A 164 -8.31 -10.44 13.22
N SER A 165 -7.40 -9.48 13.30
CA SER A 165 -7.53 -8.28 14.14
C SER A 165 -6.76 -7.12 13.48
N PRO A 166 -7.17 -5.85 13.68
CA PRO A 166 -6.30 -4.73 13.34
C PRO A 166 -4.97 -4.83 14.08
N ALA A 167 -3.84 -4.76 13.35
CA ALA A 167 -2.51 -4.90 13.95
C ALA A 167 -2.23 -3.82 15.00
N GLN A 168 -2.70 -2.59 14.78
CA GLN A 168 -2.58 -1.47 15.72
C GLN A 168 -3.24 -1.73 17.08
N LEU A 169 -4.36 -2.47 17.10
CA LEU A 169 -5.04 -2.80 18.36
C LEU A 169 -4.39 -3.97 19.07
N TYR A 170 -3.61 -4.76 18.33
CA TYR A 170 -2.90 -5.91 18.87
C TYR A 170 -1.54 -5.46 19.41
N PHE A 171 -0.60 -5.02 18.56
CA PHE A 171 0.77 -4.79 19.02
C PHE A 171 0.90 -3.58 19.95
N PRO A 172 1.89 -3.59 20.87
CA PRO A 172 2.34 -2.39 21.57
C PRO A 172 2.61 -1.25 20.59
N GLU A 173 2.24 -0.03 20.98
CA GLU A 173 2.31 1.16 20.11
C GLU A 173 3.68 1.34 19.45
N GLU A 174 4.77 1.20 20.21
CA GLU A 174 6.13 1.35 19.68
C GLU A 174 6.45 0.31 18.59
N GLN A 175 6.04 -0.94 18.78
CA GLN A 175 6.28 -2.00 17.80
C GLN A 175 5.39 -1.83 16.56
N TYR A 176 4.14 -1.39 16.74
CA TYR A 176 3.26 -1.07 15.63
C TYR A 176 3.83 0.10 14.80
N GLN A 177 4.31 1.16 15.45
CA GLN A 177 4.89 2.31 14.76
C GLN A 177 6.10 1.90 13.91
N LYS A 178 7.01 1.08 14.46
CA LYS A 178 8.17 0.57 13.69
C LYS A 178 7.75 -0.27 12.48
N LEU A 179 6.74 -1.13 12.65
CA LEU A 179 6.16 -1.91 11.55
C LEU A 179 5.57 -0.99 10.46
N GLU A 180 4.77 -0.01 10.86
CA GLU A 180 4.10 0.92 9.96
C GLU A 180 5.13 1.81 9.23
N ASP A 181 6.13 2.33 9.93
CA ASP A 181 7.20 3.16 9.37
C ASP A 181 8.05 2.38 8.36
N ALA A 182 8.38 1.12 8.66
CA ALA A 182 9.14 0.26 7.75
C ALA A 182 8.36 -0.01 6.45
N LEU A 183 7.06 -0.32 6.56
CA LEU A 183 6.18 -0.50 5.41
C LEU A 183 6.02 0.82 4.64
N LEU A 184 5.74 1.95 5.30
CA LEU A 184 5.60 3.25 4.65
C LEU A 184 6.88 3.66 3.93
N THR A 185 8.04 3.49 4.56
CA THR A 185 9.35 3.78 3.93
C THR A 185 9.53 2.95 2.67
N PHE A 186 9.28 1.64 2.74
CA PHE A 186 9.34 0.75 1.58
C PHE A 186 8.35 1.17 0.48
N GLY A 187 7.10 1.44 0.85
CA GLY A 187 6.05 1.88 -0.07
C GLY A 187 6.43 3.15 -0.82
N GLN A 188 7.05 4.10 -0.13
CA GLN A 188 7.44 5.39 -0.69
C GLN A 188 8.70 5.28 -1.56
N GLU A 189 9.73 4.59 -1.07
CA GLU A 189 11.02 4.50 -1.76
C GLU A 189 11.00 3.53 -2.94
N VAL A 190 10.24 2.43 -2.85
CA VAL A 190 10.25 1.34 -3.83
C VAL A 190 8.99 1.35 -4.71
N LEU A 191 7.82 1.48 -4.12
CA LEU A 191 6.54 1.35 -4.85
C LEU A 191 5.96 2.68 -5.33
N GLY A 192 6.45 3.81 -4.82
CA GLY A 192 5.88 5.14 -5.10
C GLY A 192 4.50 5.37 -4.46
N CYS A 193 4.18 4.68 -3.36
CA CYS A 193 2.93 4.81 -2.63
C CYS A 193 3.12 5.59 -1.34
N ARG A 194 2.30 6.62 -1.10
CA ARG A 194 2.44 7.52 0.05
C ARG A 194 1.79 7.00 1.33
N SER A 195 0.85 6.08 1.22
CA SER A 195 -0.04 5.68 2.32
C SER A 195 -0.29 4.18 2.34
N LEU A 196 -0.77 3.68 3.47
CA LEU A 196 -1.22 2.31 3.68
C LEU A 196 -2.70 2.29 4.03
N THR A 197 -3.39 1.21 3.69
CA THR A 197 -4.62 0.85 4.40
C THR A 197 -4.30 0.40 5.82
N GLN A 198 -5.34 0.21 6.65
CA GLN A 198 -5.20 -0.52 7.92
C GLN A 198 -4.47 -1.87 7.71
N ILE A 199 -3.45 -2.11 8.54
CA ILE A 199 -2.71 -3.38 8.56
C ILE A 199 -3.51 -4.39 9.37
N TRP A 200 -3.83 -5.52 8.74
CA TRP A 200 -4.52 -6.64 9.36
C TRP A 200 -3.52 -7.69 9.82
N LEU A 201 -3.60 -8.08 11.10
CA LEU A 201 -2.97 -9.28 11.61
C LEU A 201 -3.95 -10.43 11.48
N SER A 202 -3.55 -11.51 10.80
CA SER A 202 -4.38 -12.69 10.61
C SER A 202 -3.63 -13.96 10.97
N TYR A 203 -4.32 -14.91 11.61
CA TYR A 203 -3.83 -16.26 11.75
C TYR A 203 -4.80 -17.31 11.20
N TYR A 204 -4.22 -18.41 10.73
CA TYR A 204 -4.93 -19.49 10.05
C TYR A 204 -4.60 -20.81 10.74
N VAL A 205 -5.64 -21.46 11.24
CA VAL A 205 -5.62 -22.82 11.80
C VAL A 205 -6.37 -23.78 10.88
N ASP A 206 -6.49 -25.04 11.28
CA ASP A 206 -7.18 -26.12 10.60
C ASP A 206 -8.52 -25.67 9.98
N GLY A 207 -8.64 -25.85 8.67
CA GLY A 207 -9.80 -25.48 7.85
C GLY A 207 -9.82 -24.03 7.37
N CYS A 208 -8.97 -23.14 7.90
CA CYS A 208 -8.86 -21.76 7.42
C CYS A 208 -8.28 -21.73 6.00
N LYS A 209 -8.80 -20.80 5.18
CA LYS A 209 -8.42 -20.63 3.76
C LYS A 209 -8.93 -19.30 3.23
N GLN A 210 -8.42 -18.90 2.07
CA GLN A 210 -9.07 -17.91 1.21
C GLN A 210 -9.13 -18.47 -0.22
N GLU A 211 -10.33 -18.50 -0.79
CA GLU A 211 -10.55 -18.83 -2.19
C GLU A 211 -9.98 -17.73 -3.09
N LEU A 212 -9.79 -18.02 -4.38
CA LEU A 212 -9.29 -17.04 -5.34
C LEU A 212 -10.22 -15.81 -5.43
N HIS A 213 -9.65 -14.63 -5.24
CA HIS A 213 -10.30 -13.32 -5.34
C HIS A 213 -9.30 -12.29 -5.87
N ALA A 214 -9.78 -11.10 -6.23
CA ALA A 214 -8.94 -9.97 -6.60
C ALA A 214 -9.31 -8.78 -5.71
N ASP A 215 -8.31 -7.98 -5.35
CA ASP A 215 -8.43 -6.91 -4.34
C ASP A 215 -8.66 -5.53 -4.95
N VAL A 216 -9.00 -5.46 -6.24
CA VAL A 216 -9.35 -4.19 -6.88
C VAL A 216 -10.63 -3.61 -6.25
N PRO A 217 -10.69 -2.30 -5.90
CA PRO A 217 -9.74 -1.23 -6.23
C PRO A 217 -8.85 -0.75 -5.05
N HIS A 218 -8.48 -1.60 -4.09
CA HIS A 218 -7.91 -1.16 -2.81
C HIS A 218 -6.58 -0.41 -2.91
N GLY A 219 -5.76 -0.66 -3.93
CA GLY A 219 -4.49 0.03 -4.19
C GLY A 219 -3.74 -0.59 -5.37
N PRO A 220 -2.62 -0.01 -5.83
CA PRO A 220 -1.78 -0.60 -6.87
C PRO A 220 -1.00 -1.84 -6.41
N TRP A 221 -0.80 -2.02 -5.10
CA TRP A 221 -0.02 -3.12 -4.53
C TRP A 221 -0.68 -3.67 -3.26
N ALA A 222 -0.85 -4.99 -3.20
CA ALA A 222 -1.15 -5.71 -1.98
C ALA A 222 0.13 -6.27 -1.36
N PHE A 223 0.14 -6.49 -0.05
CA PHE A 223 1.26 -7.14 0.63
C PHE A 223 0.81 -8.18 1.66
N VAL A 224 1.67 -9.17 1.84
CA VAL A 224 1.63 -10.15 2.93
C VAL A 224 3.02 -10.24 3.55
N LEU A 225 3.16 -9.85 4.81
CA LEU A 225 4.36 -10.04 5.61
C LEU A 225 4.12 -11.20 6.59
N SER A 226 4.97 -12.23 6.53
CA SER A 226 4.78 -13.43 7.36
C SER A 226 5.57 -13.38 8.66
N LEU A 227 4.88 -13.77 9.75
CA LEU A 227 5.47 -14.10 11.05
C LEU A 227 5.33 -15.61 11.34
N THR A 228 5.12 -16.41 10.31
CA THR A 228 4.92 -17.86 10.42
C THR A 228 6.27 -18.55 10.62
N ASN A 229 6.37 -19.42 11.61
CA ASN A 229 7.54 -20.28 11.82
C ASN A 229 7.52 -21.43 10.80
N TRP A 230 7.72 -21.10 9.51
CA TRP A 230 7.42 -21.98 8.37
C TRP A 230 8.19 -23.30 8.39
N ASP A 231 9.47 -23.26 8.75
CA ASP A 231 10.34 -24.45 8.75
C ASP A 231 10.01 -25.44 9.88
N SER A 232 9.42 -24.96 10.97
CA SER A 232 9.01 -25.78 12.13
C SER A 232 7.50 -25.96 12.25
N ARG A 233 6.75 -25.58 11.21
CA ARG A 233 5.29 -25.61 11.22
C ARG A 233 4.75 -27.01 11.47
N GLN A 234 3.58 -27.07 12.11
CA GLN A 234 2.86 -28.31 12.41
C GLN A 234 1.60 -28.47 11.55
N PHE A 235 1.59 -27.86 10.36
CA PHE A 235 0.47 -27.87 9.43
C PHE A 235 0.92 -27.97 7.97
N GLU A 236 0.00 -28.41 7.13
CA GLU A 236 0.13 -28.38 5.67
C GLU A 236 -0.73 -27.26 5.07
N GLY A 237 -0.36 -26.83 3.87
CA GLY A 237 -1.00 -25.71 3.18
C GLY A 237 -0.56 -24.35 3.71
N GLY A 238 -1.42 -23.33 3.58
CA GLY A 238 -1.14 -21.96 4.00
C GLY A 238 -0.26 -21.15 3.05
N GLU A 239 0.13 -21.69 1.90
CA GLU A 239 0.79 -20.91 0.85
C GLU A 239 -0.15 -19.82 0.31
N THR A 240 0.40 -18.64 0.05
CA THR A 240 -0.30 -17.64 -0.77
C THR A 240 -0.37 -18.18 -2.20
N MET A 241 -1.57 -18.23 -2.75
CA MET A 241 -1.85 -18.67 -4.12
C MET A 241 -1.98 -17.44 -4.99
N ILE A 242 -1.28 -17.37 -6.11
CA ILE A 242 -1.44 -16.30 -7.11
C ILE A 242 -1.59 -16.96 -8.47
N LEU A 243 -2.66 -16.65 -9.20
CA LEU A 243 -2.88 -17.18 -10.54
C LEU A 243 -1.79 -16.65 -11.48
N GLN A 244 -1.20 -17.51 -12.31
CA GLN A 244 -0.11 -17.08 -13.19
C GLN A 244 -0.62 -16.23 -14.37
N SER A 245 0.20 -15.30 -14.85
CA SER A 245 -0.18 -14.33 -15.90
C SER A 245 -0.69 -14.99 -17.18
N HIS A 246 -0.04 -16.06 -17.64
CA HIS A 246 -0.45 -16.79 -18.84
C HIS A 246 -1.85 -17.41 -18.72
N VAL A 247 -2.34 -17.70 -17.50
CA VAL A 247 -3.69 -18.23 -17.29
C VAL A 247 -4.76 -17.16 -17.53
N LEU A 248 -4.43 -15.89 -17.28
CA LEU A 248 -5.33 -14.76 -17.53
C LEU A 248 -5.51 -14.50 -19.04
N ASP A 249 -4.60 -14.99 -19.87
CA ASP A 249 -4.66 -14.93 -21.34
C ASP A 249 -4.51 -16.33 -21.97
N PHE A 250 -5.23 -17.29 -21.38
CA PHE A 250 -5.06 -18.72 -21.60
C PHE A 250 -4.99 -19.13 -23.08
N TRP A 251 -5.91 -18.61 -23.92
CA TRP A 251 -6.04 -19.05 -25.31
C TRP A 251 -4.93 -18.56 -26.22
N ARG A 252 -4.26 -17.46 -25.88
CA ARG A 252 -3.10 -16.99 -26.65
C ARG A 252 -1.86 -17.84 -26.40
N THR A 253 -1.76 -18.47 -25.23
CA THR A 253 -0.64 -19.32 -24.83
C THR A 253 -0.98 -20.81 -24.81
N PHE A 254 -2.19 -21.20 -25.24
CA PHE A 254 -2.65 -22.59 -25.16
C PHE A 254 -1.87 -23.50 -26.11
N ASP A 255 -1.32 -24.57 -25.56
CA ASP A 255 -0.69 -25.65 -26.30
C ASP A 255 -1.49 -26.95 -26.11
N ALA A 256 -2.07 -27.46 -27.20
CA ALA A 256 -2.88 -28.69 -27.17
C ALA A 256 -2.06 -29.96 -26.89
N GLU A 257 -0.72 -29.88 -26.97
CA GLU A 257 0.19 -30.99 -26.68
C GLU A 257 0.66 -31.03 -25.22
N GLN A 258 0.38 -29.97 -24.43
CA GLN A 258 0.79 -29.86 -23.04
C GLN A 258 -0.41 -29.96 -22.10
N GLY A 259 -0.38 -30.95 -21.20
CA GLY A 259 -1.29 -30.99 -20.05
C GLY A 259 -0.91 -29.94 -19.02
N LEU A 260 -1.90 -29.36 -18.33
CA LEU A 260 -1.67 -28.38 -17.26
C LEU A 260 -2.18 -28.93 -15.94
N GLU A 261 -1.34 -28.81 -14.92
CA GLU A 261 -1.65 -29.15 -13.53
C GLU A 261 -1.71 -27.88 -12.68
N VAL A 262 -2.11 -28.01 -11.41
CA VAL A 262 -2.34 -26.86 -10.53
C VAL A 262 -1.11 -25.93 -10.40
N ASN A 263 0.11 -26.48 -10.42
CA ASN A 263 1.34 -25.70 -10.31
C ASN A 263 1.68 -24.93 -11.59
N ASP A 264 1.12 -25.34 -12.73
CA ASP A 264 1.22 -24.58 -13.97
C ASP A 264 0.24 -23.40 -13.95
N LEU A 265 -0.91 -23.56 -13.28
CA LEU A 265 -1.93 -22.53 -13.22
C LEU A 265 -1.71 -21.50 -12.09
N VAL A 266 -1.19 -21.95 -10.96
CA VAL A 266 -1.10 -21.18 -9.72
C VAL A 266 0.33 -21.21 -9.20
N GLN A 267 0.86 -20.02 -8.90
CA GLN A 267 2.08 -19.88 -8.12
C GLN A 267 1.73 -20.02 -6.64
N PHE A 268 2.36 -20.96 -5.95
CA PHE A 268 2.31 -21.09 -4.49
C PHE A 268 3.54 -20.42 -3.87
N ILE A 269 3.30 -19.52 -2.92
CA ILE A 269 4.34 -18.80 -2.19
C ILE A 269 4.30 -19.20 -0.72
N PRO A 270 5.32 -19.90 -0.20
CA PRO A 270 5.36 -20.26 1.21
C PRO A 270 5.45 -18.98 2.07
N PRO A 271 4.69 -18.85 3.16
CA PRO A 271 4.79 -17.71 4.06
C PRO A 271 6.00 -17.88 5.00
N GLU A 272 7.21 -17.84 4.45
CA GLU A 272 8.47 -17.96 5.21
C GLU A 272 8.58 -16.87 6.28
N PHE A 273 9.23 -17.16 7.41
CA PHE A 273 9.36 -16.20 8.50
C PHE A 273 10.06 -14.92 8.02
N ASN A 274 9.52 -13.76 8.39
CA ASN A 274 10.02 -12.43 8.01
C ASN A 274 10.09 -12.18 6.48
N GLN A 275 9.36 -12.97 5.69
CA GLN A 275 9.21 -12.73 4.26
C GLN A 275 8.06 -11.76 4.00
N MET A 276 8.34 -10.67 3.29
CA MET A 276 7.33 -9.81 2.68
C MET A 276 7.12 -10.19 1.22
N VAL A 277 5.88 -10.49 0.87
CA VAL A 277 5.42 -10.66 -0.50
C VAL A 277 4.60 -9.44 -0.88
N VAL A 278 4.97 -8.75 -1.95
CA VAL A 278 4.23 -7.62 -2.53
C VAL A 278 3.77 -8.04 -3.91
N PHE A 279 2.51 -7.84 -4.24
CA PHE A 279 1.97 -8.33 -5.51
C PHE A 279 0.88 -7.42 -6.08
N ASP A 280 0.67 -7.58 -7.37
CA ASP A 280 -0.34 -6.87 -8.14
C ASP A 280 -1.76 -7.38 -7.78
N PRO A 281 -2.60 -6.56 -7.13
CA PRO A 281 -3.90 -7.00 -6.61
C PRO A 281 -4.93 -7.28 -7.72
N ARG A 282 -4.61 -6.99 -8.98
CA ARG A 282 -5.43 -7.36 -10.14
C ARG A 282 -5.40 -8.87 -10.39
N PHE A 283 -4.35 -9.55 -9.96
CA PHE A 283 -4.19 -10.99 -10.16
C PHE A 283 -5.06 -11.74 -9.14
N PRO A 284 -5.89 -12.70 -9.60
CA PRO A 284 -6.63 -13.56 -8.68
C PRO A 284 -5.69 -14.32 -7.74
N HIS A 285 -5.92 -14.22 -6.44
CA HIS A 285 -5.07 -14.78 -5.42
C HIS A 285 -5.88 -15.26 -4.21
N GLY A 286 -5.25 -16.03 -3.32
CA GLY A 286 -5.90 -16.59 -2.13
C GLY A 286 -4.89 -17.25 -1.20
N VAL A 287 -5.39 -18.07 -0.27
CA VAL A 287 -4.57 -18.80 0.70
C VAL A 287 -4.98 -20.25 0.67
N ARG A 288 -4.03 -21.12 0.35
CA ARG A 288 -4.24 -22.57 0.35
C ARG A 288 -4.68 -22.99 1.75
N ARG A 289 -5.68 -23.89 1.80
CA ARG A 289 -6.26 -24.34 3.08
C ARG A 289 -5.18 -24.85 4.02
N VAL A 290 -5.21 -24.35 5.26
CA VAL A 290 -4.38 -24.85 6.36
C VAL A 290 -5.02 -26.09 6.97
N GLU A 291 -4.24 -27.16 7.15
CA GLU A 291 -4.69 -28.43 7.74
C GLU A 291 -3.69 -28.92 8.78
N GLY A 292 -4.18 -29.42 9.92
CA GLY A 292 -3.36 -30.17 10.90
C GLY A 292 -3.15 -29.51 12.27
N THR A 293 -3.35 -28.20 12.43
CA THR A 293 -3.21 -27.53 13.74
C THR A 293 -4.43 -26.70 14.13
N ARG A 294 -4.87 -26.80 15.39
CA ARG A 294 -5.84 -25.86 15.99
C ARG A 294 -5.21 -24.92 17.00
N ASP A 295 -3.91 -25.06 17.24
CA ASP A 295 -3.15 -24.24 18.17
C ASP A 295 -2.73 -22.95 17.45
N PRO A 296 -3.17 -21.76 17.91
CA PRO A 296 -2.74 -20.47 17.35
C PRO A 296 -1.22 -20.30 17.33
N LEU A 297 -0.49 -20.85 18.31
CA LEU A 297 0.98 -20.76 18.35
C LEU A 297 1.65 -21.47 17.16
N GLN A 298 0.97 -22.46 16.60
CA GLN A 298 1.43 -23.22 15.44
C GLN A 298 0.76 -22.77 14.14
N ALA A 299 -0.05 -21.72 14.15
CA ALA A 299 -0.79 -21.24 12.99
C ALA A 299 0.13 -20.61 11.93
N ARG A 300 -0.39 -20.49 10.70
CA ARG A 300 0.12 -19.49 9.75
C ARG A 300 -0.28 -18.12 10.28
N LEU A 301 0.69 -17.26 10.56
CA LEU A 301 0.53 -15.91 11.09
C LEU A 301 1.08 -14.90 10.10
N VAL A 302 0.27 -13.94 9.67
CA VAL A 302 0.66 -12.93 8.68
C VAL A 302 0.06 -11.56 9.00
N LEU A 303 0.77 -10.53 8.55
CA LEU A 303 0.32 -9.16 8.41
C LEU A 303 -0.01 -8.90 6.94
N HIS A 304 -1.09 -8.20 6.65
CA HIS A 304 -1.47 -7.88 5.27
C HIS A 304 -2.25 -6.57 5.16
N GLY A 305 -2.23 -6.02 3.95
CA GLY A 305 -2.89 -4.77 3.60
C GLY A 305 -2.52 -4.31 2.20
N TRP A 306 -2.80 -3.05 1.88
CA TRP A 306 -2.52 -2.45 0.58
C TRP A 306 -1.71 -1.17 0.72
N PHE A 307 -0.76 -0.99 -0.19
CA PHE A 307 -0.14 0.30 -0.45
C PHE A 307 -1.06 1.12 -1.33
N THR A 308 -1.20 2.41 -1.02
CA THR A 308 -2.21 3.31 -1.60
C THR A 308 -1.62 4.68 -1.87
N GLU A 309 -2.40 5.53 -2.55
CA GLU A 309 -2.03 6.90 -2.88
C GLU A 309 -0.69 6.97 -3.64
N PRO A 310 -0.65 6.44 -4.88
CA PRO A 310 0.52 6.60 -5.73
C PRO A 310 0.79 8.10 -5.95
N ALA A 311 1.93 8.58 -5.48
CA ALA A 311 2.38 9.95 -5.69
C ALA A 311 3.91 10.04 -5.59
N PRO A 312 4.52 11.08 -6.20
CA PRO A 312 5.97 11.29 -6.10
C PRO A 312 6.46 11.34 -4.65
N PHE A 313 7.62 10.74 -4.41
CA PHE A 313 8.33 10.79 -3.14
C PHE A 313 9.76 11.30 -3.32
N PHE A 314 10.21 12.10 -2.37
CA PHE A 314 11.46 12.86 -2.43
C PHE A 314 12.33 12.47 -1.24
N THR A 315 13.60 12.13 -1.51
CA THR A 315 14.63 11.96 -0.49
C THR A 315 15.92 12.68 -0.90
N GLY A 316 16.75 13.02 0.08
CA GLY A 316 17.99 13.77 -0.14
C GLY A 316 17.81 15.28 -0.04
N GLY A 317 18.60 16.04 -0.81
CA GLY A 317 18.70 17.49 -0.69
C GLY A 317 17.53 18.30 -1.28
N LEU A 318 16.80 17.77 -2.26
CA LEU A 318 15.65 18.42 -2.88
C LEU A 318 14.36 18.10 -2.13
N ASP A 319 13.66 19.15 -1.69
CA ASP A 319 12.29 19.04 -1.21
C ASP A 319 11.26 19.16 -2.36
N ALA A 320 10.01 18.79 -2.06
CA ALA A 320 8.93 18.78 -3.03
C ALA A 320 8.64 20.17 -3.61
N GLU A 321 8.74 21.23 -2.79
CA GLU A 321 8.47 22.60 -3.21
C GLU A 321 9.50 23.08 -4.24
N SER A 322 10.79 22.82 -3.99
CA SER A 322 11.88 23.20 -4.86
C SER A 322 11.91 22.38 -6.16
N ALA A 323 11.44 21.13 -6.11
CA ALA A 323 11.40 20.25 -7.27
C ALA A 323 10.15 20.47 -8.17
N ALA A 324 9.08 21.07 -7.64
CA ALA A 324 7.76 21.11 -8.27
C ALA A 324 7.80 21.60 -9.73
N ALA A 325 8.35 22.79 -9.99
CA ALA A 325 8.36 23.36 -11.34
C ALA A 325 9.13 22.50 -12.36
N SER A 326 10.26 21.91 -11.95
CA SER A 326 11.06 21.03 -12.81
C SER A 326 10.38 19.68 -13.03
N LEU A 327 9.71 19.17 -12.00
CA LEU A 327 9.00 17.90 -12.05
C LEU A 327 7.74 18.02 -12.91
N ASP A 328 6.93 19.07 -12.71
CA ASP A 328 5.72 19.33 -13.49
C ASP A 328 6.05 19.47 -14.98
N ASP A 329 7.09 20.23 -15.32
CA ASP A 329 7.52 20.41 -16.71
C ASP A 329 7.91 19.09 -17.42
N VAL A 330 8.58 18.17 -16.72
CA VAL A 330 8.93 16.86 -17.31
C VAL A 330 7.74 15.89 -17.30
N LEU A 331 6.91 15.91 -16.26
CA LEU A 331 5.72 15.06 -16.18
C LEU A 331 4.68 15.45 -17.22
N ASP A 332 4.44 16.75 -17.47
CA ASP A 332 3.54 17.23 -18.50
C ASP A 332 3.95 16.69 -19.88
N ARG A 333 5.23 16.81 -20.25
CA ARG A 333 5.74 16.21 -21.50
C ARG A 333 5.60 14.70 -21.54
N THR A 334 5.89 14.02 -20.42
CA THR A 334 5.80 12.56 -20.33
C THR A 334 4.36 12.11 -20.54
N TYR A 335 3.40 12.74 -19.85
CA TYR A 335 1.99 12.42 -19.97
C TYR A 335 1.42 12.79 -21.34
N ASP A 336 1.82 13.91 -21.94
CA ASP A 336 1.42 14.27 -23.31
C ASP A 336 1.81 13.19 -24.35
N GLU A 337 2.99 12.57 -24.19
CA GLU A 337 3.43 11.46 -25.05
C GLU A 337 2.75 10.14 -24.71
N LEU A 338 2.57 9.83 -23.42
CA LEU A 338 1.87 8.62 -22.98
C LEU A 338 0.38 8.64 -23.34
N ASP A 339 -0.26 9.80 -23.33
CA ASP A 339 -1.68 9.98 -23.68
C ASP A 339 -1.97 9.62 -25.14
N LYS A 340 -0.98 9.75 -26.03
CA LYS A 340 -1.10 9.27 -27.42
C LYS A 340 -1.22 7.74 -27.50
N LYS A 341 -0.83 7.05 -26.43
CA LYS A 341 -0.89 5.60 -26.22
C LYS A 341 -1.89 5.22 -25.13
N ALA A 342 -2.76 6.16 -24.71
CA ALA A 342 -3.74 5.90 -23.66
C ALA A 342 -4.60 4.67 -24.00
N GLY A 343 -4.73 3.76 -23.03
CA GLY A 343 -5.47 2.50 -23.18
C GLY A 343 -4.69 1.36 -23.85
N ALA A 344 -3.42 1.55 -24.24
CA ALA A 344 -2.58 0.47 -24.76
C ALA A 344 -2.06 -0.46 -23.66
N ALA A 345 -2.00 -0.01 -22.40
CA ALA A 345 -1.52 -0.79 -21.28
C ALA A 345 -2.32 -0.53 -20.00
N LEU A 346 -2.21 -1.46 -19.06
CA LEU A 346 -2.82 -1.45 -17.73
C LEU A 346 -1.76 -1.76 -16.68
N GLY A 347 -1.80 -1.08 -15.54
CA GLY A 347 -0.98 -1.42 -14.37
C GLY A 347 -0.26 -0.23 -13.78
N THR A 348 0.72 -0.53 -12.94
CA THR A 348 1.56 0.47 -12.28
C THR A 348 3.02 0.19 -12.56
N LEU A 349 3.75 1.25 -12.86
CA LEU A 349 5.19 1.27 -13.00
C LEU A 349 5.75 2.33 -12.06
N THR A 350 6.89 2.06 -11.42
CA THR A 350 7.56 3.03 -10.56
C THR A 350 8.99 3.21 -11.02
N ALA A 351 9.36 4.45 -11.32
CA ALA A 351 10.70 4.85 -11.71
C ALA A 351 11.31 5.78 -10.66
N ARG A 352 12.64 5.77 -10.53
CA ARG A 352 13.37 6.72 -9.68
C ARG A 352 14.36 7.53 -10.50
N MET A 353 14.33 8.84 -10.35
CA MET A 353 15.40 9.71 -10.83
C MET A 353 16.45 9.88 -9.73
N ASP A 354 17.71 9.61 -10.06
CA ASP A 354 18.85 9.94 -9.23
C ASP A 354 19.42 11.29 -9.72
N ILE A 355 19.42 12.31 -8.87
CA ILE A 355 19.73 13.69 -9.23
C ILE A 355 21.01 14.12 -8.51
N SER A 356 21.98 14.64 -9.25
CA SER A 356 23.18 15.19 -8.63
C SER A 356 22.85 16.49 -7.92
N GLY A 357 23.18 16.60 -6.64
CA GLY A 357 23.00 17.85 -5.90
C GLY A 357 23.81 18.98 -6.51
N SER A 358 25.05 18.69 -6.90
CA SER A 358 26.01 19.69 -7.40
C SER A 358 25.67 20.30 -8.77
N THR A 359 24.92 19.58 -9.62
CA THR A 359 24.62 20.03 -10.98
C THR A 359 23.11 20.17 -11.26
N GLY A 360 22.26 19.56 -10.41
CA GLY A 360 20.82 19.47 -10.65
C GLY A 360 20.45 18.53 -11.81
N GLU A 361 21.41 17.81 -12.39
CA GLU A 361 21.15 16.90 -13.51
C GLU A 361 20.69 15.53 -13.03
N VAL A 362 19.75 14.93 -13.76
CA VAL A 362 19.42 13.52 -13.61
C VAL A 362 20.60 12.68 -14.11
N THR A 363 21.22 11.95 -13.20
CA THR A 363 22.37 11.08 -13.47
C THR A 363 21.98 9.65 -13.81
N ALA A 364 20.80 9.21 -13.35
CA ALA A 364 20.21 7.93 -13.71
C ALA A 364 18.69 7.96 -13.60
N VAL A 365 18.02 7.13 -14.40
CA VAL A 365 16.61 6.76 -14.22
C VAL A 365 16.57 5.25 -13.99
N GLN A 366 16.00 4.81 -12.88
CA GLN A 366 15.94 3.40 -12.49
C GLN A 366 14.51 2.90 -12.50
N LEU A 367 14.28 1.71 -13.06
CA LEU A 367 13.00 1.00 -12.91
C LEU A 367 13.00 0.30 -11.55
N LEU A 368 12.07 0.66 -10.67
CA LEU A 368 11.94 0.05 -9.35
C LEU A 368 10.92 -1.08 -9.33
N THR A 369 9.75 -0.86 -9.93
CA THR A 369 8.70 -1.88 -10.07
C THR A 369 7.95 -1.72 -11.38
N ASP A 370 7.43 -2.81 -11.91
CA ASP A 370 6.71 -2.82 -13.17
C ASP A 370 5.67 -3.93 -13.20
N THR A 371 4.40 -3.56 -13.33
CA THR A 371 3.27 -4.49 -13.50
C THR A 371 2.56 -4.29 -14.84
N LEU A 372 3.18 -3.59 -15.79
CA LEU A 372 2.53 -3.23 -17.05
C LEU A 372 2.11 -4.47 -17.82
N LEU A 373 0.83 -4.51 -18.18
CA LEU A 373 0.25 -5.47 -19.09
C LEU A 373 -0.27 -4.71 -20.29
N ALA A 374 0.05 -5.15 -21.50
CA ALA A 374 -0.61 -4.59 -22.68
C ALA A 374 -2.11 -4.91 -22.64
N HIS A 375 -2.92 -3.99 -23.13
CA HIS A 375 -4.34 -4.18 -23.25
C HIS A 375 -4.63 -5.36 -24.22
N PRO A 376 -5.66 -6.19 -23.99
CA PRO A 376 -5.92 -7.35 -24.85
C PRO A 376 -6.19 -7.02 -26.33
N SER A 377 -6.46 -5.77 -26.69
CA SER A 377 -6.55 -5.33 -28.10
C SER A 377 -5.20 -5.28 -28.80
N GLU A 378 -4.12 -5.15 -28.05
CA GLU A 378 -2.77 -5.01 -28.58
C GLU A 378 -2.25 -6.37 -29.04
N SER A 379 -1.62 -6.36 -30.21
CA SER A 379 -1.05 -7.55 -30.84
C SER A 379 0.36 -7.85 -30.36
N ASP A 380 1.08 -6.85 -29.86
CA ASP A 380 2.47 -6.96 -29.41
C ASP A 380 2.64 -6.33 -28.03
N ALA A 381 2.57 -7.17 -27.00
CA ALA A 381 2.64 -6.70 -25.61
C ALA A 381 4.04 -6.19 -25.23
N GLU A 382 5.08 -6.78 -25.81
CA GLU A 382 6.47 -6.39 -25.54
C GLU A 382 6.77 -5.03 -26.15
N GLN A 383 6.32 -4.79 -27.38
CA GLN A 383 6.48 -3.50 -28.04
C GLN A 383 5.77 -2.39 -27.25
N VAL A 384 4.52 -2.59 -26.83
CA VAL A 384 3.76 -1.59 -26.04
C VAL A 384 4.50 -1.23 -24.75
N ARG A 385 4.99 -2.23 -24.02
CA ARG A 385 5.76 -2.01 -22.79
C ARG A 385 7.06 -1.27 -23.07
N ALA A 386 7.85 -1.70 -24.05
CA ALA A 386 9.11 -1.06 -24.42
C ALA A 386 8.90 0.41 -24.80
N GLU A 387 7.86 0.69 -25.58
CA GLU A 387 7.49 2.04 -26.00
C GLU A 387 7.07 2.95 -24.84
N ILE A 388 6.46 2.41 -23.78
CA ILE A 388 6.12 3.15 -22.55
C ILE A 388 7.39 3.42 -21.74
N LEU A 389 8.23 2.40 -21.55
CA LEU A 389 9.50 2.52 -20.82
C LEU A 389 10.42 3.54 -21.49
N ASP A 390 10.62 3.44 -22.80
CA ASP A 390 11.46 4.37 -23.57
C ASP A 390 10.97 5.80 -23.44
N CYS A 391 9.65 6.02 -23.46
CA CYS A 391 9.05 7.34 -23.27
C CYS A 391 9.39 7.91 -21.88
N ILE A 392 9.10 7.15 -20.82
CA ILE A 392 9.34 7.58 -19.44
C ILE A 392 10.83 7.84 -19.21
N PHE A 393 11.70 6.91 -19.59
CA PHE A 393 13.14 7.03 -19.35
C PHE A 393 13.75 8.18 -20.15
N SER A 394 13.34 8.34 -21.40
CA SER A 394 13.81 9.44 -22.25
C SER A 394 13.41 10.80 -21.68
N GLU A 395 12.15 11.00 -21.28
CA GLU A 395 11.72 12.28 -20.74
C GLU A 395 12.31 12.58 -19.36
N LEU A 396 12.25 11.62 -18.42
CA LEU A 396 12.80 11.82 -17.07
C LEU A 396 14.30 12.13 -17.09
N SER A 397 15.08 11.50 -17.98
CA SER A 397 16.52 11.77 -18.10
C SER A 397 16.87 13.21 -18.54
N LYS A 398 15.93 13.90 -19.19
CA LYS A 398 16.10 15.29 -19.66
C LYS A 398 15.83 16.31 -18.56
N ALA A 399 15.22 15.91 -17.44
CA ALA A 399 14.89 16.82 -16.37
C ALA A 399 16.14 17.50 -15.79
N ARG A 400 15.94 18.72 -15.28
CA ARG A 400 16.94 19.54 -14.62
C ARG A 400 16.31 20.20 -13.41
N PHE A 401 16.92 20.02 -12.25
CA PHE A 401 16.45 20.49 -10.96
C PHE A 401 17.38 21.60 -10.42
N PRO A 402 16.93 22.37 -9.42
CA PRO A 402 17.82 23.28 -8.69
C PRO A 402 19.02 22.55 -8.08
N VAL A 403 20.15 23.25 -8.03
CA VAL A 403 21.37 22.78 -7.35
C VAL A 403 21.16 22.82 -5.84
N VAL A 404 21.50 21.73 -5.16
CA VAL A 404 21.42 21.54 -3.70
C VAL A 404 22.72 20.93 -3.17
N GLU A 405 22.89 20.87 -1.86
CA GLU A 405 24.15 20.37 -1.26
C GLU A 405 24.31 18.85 -1.37
N GLU A 406 23.22 18.10 -1.31
CA GLU A 406 23.20 16.63 -1.31
C GLU A 406 22.50 16.07 -2.55
N ASP A 407 22.95 14.91 -3.02
CA ASP A 407 22.24 14.18 -4.06
C ASP A 407 20.81 13.88 -3.62
N SER A 408 19.91 13.83 -4.61
CA SER A 408 18.47 13.69 -4.37
C SER A 408 17.89 12.56 -5.19
N TYR A 409 16.78 12.02 -4.71
CA TYR A 409 16.08 10.93 -5.36
C TYR A 409 14.59 11.24 -5.41
N ILE A 410 14.00 11.09 -6.59
CA ILE A 410 12.56 11.27 -6.78
C ILE A 410 11.98 9.96 -7.30
N THR A 411 11.22 9.27 -6.47
CA THR A 411 10.46 8.05 -6.84
C THR A 411 9.10 8.47 -7.38
N ILE A 412 8.77 8.04 -8.60
CA ILE A 412 7.59 8.47 -9.35
C ILE A 412 6.79 7.24 -9.81
N PRO A 413 5.54 7.09 -9.35
CA PRO A 413 4.62 6.10 -9.90
C PRO A 413 3.92 6.60 -11.17
N PHE A 414 3.75 5.72 -12.14
CA PHE A 414 2.94 5.87 -13.33
C PHE A 414 1.85 4.79 -13.32
N THR A 415 0.59 5.22 -13.27
CA THR A 415 -0.56 4.31 -13.23
C THR A 415 -1.35 4.39 -14.54
N PHE A 416 -1.62 3.23 -15.12
CA PHE A 416 -2.33 3.02 -16.39
C PHE A 416 -3.62 2.25 -16.10
N GLN A 417 -4.77 2.79 -16.54
CA GLN A 417 -6.11 2.28 -16.24
C GLN A 417 -6.95 2.02 -17.48
#